data_AF-A0A9D6L253-F1
#
_entry.id   AF-A0A9D6L253-F1
#
_cell.length_a   1.000
_cell.length_b   1.000
_cell.length_c   1.000
_cell.angle_alpha   90.00
_cell.angle_beta   90.00
_cell.angle_gamma   90.00
#
_symmetry.space_group_name_H-M   'P 1'
#
loop_
_entity.id
_entity.type
_entity.pdbx_description
1 polymer ?
#
loop_
_entity_poly.entity_id
_entity_poly.type
_entity_poly.pdbx_seq_one_letter_code
_entity_poly.pdbx_strand_id
1 'polypeptide(L)' 'MTSDKIKEYLLLIAGNIKEGTSLDDIYEQLALLEDIDESEEQEKKGEVLSHEEVVSRSRQWLK' A
#
# COMPACT_ATOMS: atom_id res chain seq x y z
N MET A 1 -3.08 -10.64 2.39
CA MET A 1 -4.07 -10.70 1.28
C MET A 1 -4.93 -12.00 1.23
N THR A 2 -6.23 -11.91 0.90
CA THR A 2 -7.12 -13.08 0.64
C THR A 2 -7.13 -13.46 -0.85
N SER A 3 -7.52 -14.70 -1.20
CA SER A 3 -7.54 -15.18 -2.60
C SER A 3 -8.40 -14.30 -3.54
N ASP A 4 -9.52 -13.77 -3.05
CA ASP A 4 -10.39 -12.91 -3.86
C ASP A 4 -9.73 -11.55 -4.14
N LYS A 5 -8.97 -11.04 -3.17
CA LYS A 5 -8.24 -9.78 -3.31
C LYS A 5 -7.05 -9.91 -4.27
N ILE A 6 -6.33 -11.03 -4.22
CA ILE A 6 -5.29 -11.34 -5.23
C ILE A 6 -5.90 -11.31 -6.62
N LYS A 7 -7.06 -11.95 -6.80
CA LYS A 7 -7.74 -12.02 -8.09
C LYS A 7 -8.16 -10.65 -8.60
N GLU A 8 -8.68 -9.78 -7.72
CA GLU A 8 -9.00 -8.39 -8.05
C GLU A 8 -7.74 -7.63 -8.54
N TYR A 9 -6.64 -7.73 -7.81
CA TYR A 9 -5.38 -7.07 -8.19
C TYR A 9 -4.82 -7.61 -9.50
N LEU A 10 -4.86 -8.92 -9.71
CA LEU A 10 -4.45 -9.53 -10.97
C LEU A 10 -5.28 -9.03 -12.16
N LEU A 11 -6.59 -8.81 -11.96
CA LEU A 11 -7.46 -8.22 -13.00
C LEU A 11 -7.11 -6.75 -13.27
N LEU A 12 -6.75 -5.98 -12.25
CA LEU A 12 -6.31 -4.58 -12.41
C LEU A 12 -5.00 -4.47 -13.20
N ILE A 13 -4.02 -5.33 -12.92
CA ILE A 13 -2.72 -5.29 -13.59
C ILE A 13 -2.75 -5.91 -14.99
N ALA A 14 -3.72 -6.79 -15.29
CA ALA A 14 -3.77 -7.54 -16.55
C ALA A 14 -3.73 -6.64 -17.81
N GLY A 15 -4.32 -5.44 -17.74
CA GLY A 15 -4.31 -4.47 -18.84
C GLY A 15 -2.95 -3.84 -19.14
N ASN A 16 -1.99 -3.96 -18.21
CA ASN A 16 -0.65 -3.37 -18.31
C ASN A 16 0.44 -4.41 -18.62
N ILE A 17 0.09 -5.69 -18.70
CA ILE A 17 1.03 -6.77 -19.03
C ILE A 17 1.44 -6.65 -20.50
N LYS A 18 2.75 -6.67 -20.75
CA LYS A 18 3.36 -6.66 -22.09
C LYS A 18 4.21 -7.91 -22.28
N GLU A 19 4.62 -8.19 -23.51
CA GLU A 19 5.46 -9.36 -23.83
C GLU A 19 6.78 -9.42 -23.03
N GLY A 20 7.27 -8.26 -22.57
CA GLY A 20 8.47 -8.17 -21.72
C GLY A 20 8.22 -8.16 -20.21
N THR A 21 6.96 -8.24 -19.76
CA THR A 21 6.62 -8.23 -18.33
C THR A 21 7.04 -9.56 -17.70
N SER A 22 7.91 -9.49 -16.71
CA SER A 22 8.36 -10.63 -15.93
C SER A 22 7.40 -10.94 -14.78
N LEU A 23 7.59 -12.11 -14.15
CA LEU A 23 6.87 -12.43 -12.92
C LEU A 23 7.27 -11.51 -11.76
N ASP A 24 8.54 -11.07 -11.71
CA ASP A 24 9.01 -10.15 -10.67
C ASP A 24 8.27 -8.81 -10.78
N ASP A 25 8.07 -8.29 -12.00
CA ASP A 25 7.27 -7.08 -12.23
C ASP A 25 5.82 -7.25 -11.71
N ILE A 26 5.23 -8.44 -11.90
CA ILE A 26 3.88 -8.74 -11.38
C ILE A 26 3.88 -8.74 -9.84
N TYR A 27 4.89 -9.34 -9.21
CA TYR A 27 5.01 -9.34 -7.75
C TYR A 27 5.20 -7.93 -7.19
N GLU A 28 6.02 -7.10 -7.83
CA GLU A 28 6.21 -5.69 -7.45
C GLU A 28 4.90 -4.90 -7.52
N GLN A 29 4.11 -5.10 -8.59
CA GLN A 29 2.81 -4.43 -8.71
C GLN A 29 1.81 -4.92 -7.66
N LEU A 30 1.80 -6.21 -7.32
CA LEU A 30 0.95 -6.74 -6.27
C LEU A 30 1.32 -6.18 -4.89
N ALA A 31 2.62 -6.08 -4.58
CA ALA A 31 3.10 -5.48 -3.34
C ALA A 31 2.68 -4.00 -3.23
N LEU A 32 2.86 -3.23 -4.31
CA LEU A 32 2.44 -1.83 -4.36
C LEU A 32 0.93 -1.66 -4.10
N LEU A 33 0.09 -2.52 -4.68
CA LEU A 33 -1.36 -2.48 -4.45
C LEU A 33 -1.74 -2.87 -3.03
N GLU A 34 -0.99 -3.77 -2.37
CA GLU A 34 -1.21 -4.09 -0.96
C GLU A 34 -0.83 -2.90 -0.06
N ASP A 35 0.30 -2.23 -0.33
CA ASP A 35 0.74 -1.04 0.41
C ASP A 35 -0.25 0.14 0.27
N ILE A 36 -0.83 0.31 -0.92
CA ILE A 36 -1.87 1.33 -1.18
C ILE A 36 -3.12 1.04 -0.35
N ASP A 37 -3.63 -0.19 -0.38
CA ASP A 37 -4.83 -0.55 0.38
C ASP A 37 -4.60 -0.40 1.89
N GLU A 38 -3.42 -0.77 2.40
CA GLU A 38 -3.05 -0.54 3.79
C GLU A 38 -3.05 0.96 4.12
N SER A 39 -2.43 1.77 3.27
CA SER A 39 -2.39 3.23 3.44
C SER A 39 -3.79 3.85 3.48
N GLU A 40 -4.69 3.42 2.58
CA GLU A 40 -6.08 3.87 2.58
C GLU A 40 -6.85 3.43 3.82
N GLU A 41 -6.61 2.22 4.33
CA GLU A 41 -7.21 1.76 5.57
C GLU A 41 -6.74 2.59 6.77
N GLN A 42 -5.44 2.87 6.86
CA GLN A 42 -4.85 3.72 7.90
C GLN A 42 -5.46 5.12 7.85
N GLU A 43 -5.64 5.69 6.65
CA GLU A 43 -6.32 6.98 6.47
C GLU A 43 -7.77 6.94 6.94
N LYS A 44 -8.55 5.93 6.55
CA LYS A 44 -9.94 5.74 6.98
C LYS A 44 -10.07 5.57 8.50
N LYS A 45 -9.09 4.92 9.14
CA LYS A 45 -9.04 4.72 10.59
C LYS A 45 -8.56 5.97 11.35
N GLY A 46 -8.12 7.01 10.65
CA GLY A 46 -7.52 8.20 11.28
C GLY A 46 -6.15 7.90 11.90
N GLU A 47 -5.47 6.86 11.43
CA GLU A 47 -4.12 6.47 11.85
C GLU A 47 -3.03 7.30 11.15
N VAL A 48 -3.42 8.43 10.57
CA VAL A 48 -2.51 9.43 9.98
C VAL A 48 -2.29 10.56 10.97
N LEU A 49 -1.03 10.94 11.14
CA LEU A 49 -0.67 12.05 12.02
C LEU A 49 -0.58 13.33 11.22
N SER A 50 -1.20 14.39 11.72
CA SER A 50 -0.90 15.75 11.29
C SER A 50 0.54 16.13 11.66
N HIS A 51 1.07 17.15 10.99
CA HIS A 51 2.40 17.68 11.27
C HIS A 51 2.57 18.06 12.76
N GLU A 52 1.56 18.67 13.36
CA GLU A 52 1.57 19.06 14.77
C GLU A 52 1.65 17.84 15.71
N GLU A 53 0.93 16.76 15.39
CA GLU A 53 0.96 15.51 16.14
C GLU A 53 2.31 14.80 16.04
N VAL A 54 2.93 14.82 14.85
CA VAL A 54 4.30 14.28 14.66
C VAL A 54 5.31 15.04 15.52
N VAL A 55 5.27 16.38 15.50
CA VAL A 55 6.16 17.23 16.30
C VAL A 55 5.95 16.99 17.80
N SER A 56 4.70 16.86 18.23
CA SER A 56 4.36 16.58 19.63
C SER A 56 4.90 15.22 20.09
N ARG A 57 4.65 14.15 19.32
CA ARG A 57 5.11 12.79 19.64
C ARG A 57 6.64 12.67 19.61
N SER A 58 7.30 13.31 18.65
CA SER A 58 8.78 13.33 18.57
C SER A 58 9.40 13.97 19.82
N ARG A 59 8.84 15.08 20.32
CA ARG A 59 9.30 15.73 21.55
C ARG A 59 9.06 14.90 22.81
N GLN A 60 8.03 14.03 22.82
CA GLN A 60 7.78 13.10 23.91
C GLN A 60 8.76 11.92 23.91
N TRP A 61 9.18 11.45 22.72
CA TRP A 61 10.11 10.34 22.59
C TRP A 61 11.56 10.69 22.96
N LEU A 62 11.95 11.96 22.81
CA LEU A 62 13.30 12.46 23.15
C LEU A 62 13.49 12.79 24.64
N LYS A 63 12.52 12.47 25.50
CA LYS A 63 12.60 12.61 26.97
C LYS A 63 12.84 11.26 27.64
#